data_AF-A0A1A9WF46-F1
#
_entry.id   AF-A0A1A9WF46-F1
#
_cell.length_a   1.000
_cell.length_b   1.000
_cell.length_c   1.000
_cell.angle_alpha   90.00
_cell.angle_beta   90.00
_cell.angle_gamma   90.00
#
_symmetry.space_group_name_H-M   'P 1'
#
loop_
_entity.id
_entity.type
_entity.pdbx_description
1 polymer ?
#
loop_
_entity_poly.entity_id
_entity_poly.type
_entity_poly.pdbx_seq_one_letter_code
_entity_poly.pdbx_strand_id
1 'polypeptide(L)'
;MSEFSLYKIDNIYNELFRKFVESVEPVNVADFQHLNVNNIERRIKSEHDLWIFGYGSLMWKVDFPYIDCQSGYICGYLRRFYQHSIDHRGTKMKPGRVVTLIKAQPTDRVYGLAYRIAVKDKESVLQHLDYREKNGYQRCEVTFHKFPDDRTVETFNILIYIATPGNESWAGDGEEASIVKIAEQIFTSVGPSGTNREYFFNLLHTVLALFPGIKDDHLLEIDNELQRLILTCETKLLENALKKEMILVLRELENDVALDDDKLKEKLYHLIKFCSKVGWREELLAKEFYSGNEK
;
A
#
# COMPACT_ATOMS: atom_id res chain seq x y z
N MET A 1 29.55 -31.07 5.43
CA MET A 1 28.17 -31.51 5.11
C MET A 1 28.23 -32.82 4.34
N SER A 2 27.59 -33.88 4.82
CA SER A 2 27.49 -35.14 4.04
C SER A 2 26.59 -34.93 2.82
N GLU A 3 26.87 -35.60 1.69
CA GLU A 3 26.00 -35.61 0.48
C GLU A 3 24.52 -35.91 0.81
N PHE A 4 24.27 -36.63 1.91
CA PHE A 4 22.94 -36.97 2.41
C PHE A 4 22.11 -35.77 2.92
N SER A 5 22.75 -34.67 3.35
CA SER A 5 22.03 -33.47 3.85
C SER A 5 21.62 -32.54 2.70
N LEU A 6 22.43 -32.47 1.64
CA LEU A 6 22.15 -31.65 0.44
C LEU A 6 20.94 -32.19 -0.34
N TYR A 7 20.85 -33.50 -0.55
CA TYR A 7 19.72 -34.10 -1.28
C TYR A 7 18.36 -33.93 -0.56
N LYS A 8 18.36 -33.99 0.78
CA LYS A 8 17.15 -33.71 1.59
C LYS A 8 16.76 -32.23 1.53
N ILE A 9 17.74 -31.33 1.55
CA ILE A 9 17.53 -29.88 1.38
C ILE A 9 16.91 -29.60 0.01
N ASP A 10 17.40 -30.22 -1.06
CA ASP A 10 16.86 -30.05 -2.42
C ASP A 10 15.42 -30.54 -2.54
N ASN A 11 15.07 -31.68 -1.91
CA ASN A 11 13.68 -32.16 -1.91
C ASN A 11 12.74 -31.25 -1.12
N ILE A 12 13.17 -30.75 0.05
CA ILE A 12 12.38 -29.81 0.87
C ILE A 12 12.24 -28.46 0.16
N TYR A 13 13.32 -28.00 -0.47
CA TYR A 13 13.32 -26.81 -1.32
C TYR A 13 12.31 -26.96 -2.47
N ASN A 14 12.31 -28.10 -3.16
CA ASN A 14 11.39 -28.36 -4.26
C ASN A 14 9.93 -28.44 -3.79
N GLU A 15 9.65 -29.01 -2.61
CA GLU A 15 8.30 -29.05 -2.03
C GLU A 15 7.81 -27.65 -1.63
N LEU A 16 8.67 -26.85 -0.99
CA LEU A 16 8.42 -25.45 -0.64
C LEU A 16 8.20 -24.59 -1.89
N PHE A 17 9.05 -24.75 -2.90
CA PHE A 17 8.99 -24.03 -4.15
C PHE A 17 7.72 -24.38 -4.94
N ARG A 18 7.23 -25.62 -4.85
CA ARG A 18 5.97 -26.02 -5.47
C ARG A 18 4.76 -25.34 -4.82
N LYS A 19 4.67 -25.34 -3.49
CA LYS A 19 3.63 -24.58 -2.75
C LYS A 19 3.74 -23.07 -2.99
N PHE A 20 4.96 -22.59 -3.21
CA PHE A 20 5.25 -21.21 -3.56
C PHE A 20 4.66 -20.82 -4.92
N VAL A 21 4.78 -21.64 -5.96
CA VAL A 21 4.20 -21.36 -7.29
C VAL A 21 2.67 -21.48 -7.27
N GLU A 22 2.12 -22.39 -6.48
CA GLU A 22 0.68 -22.72 -6.47
C GLU A 22 -0.19 -21.76 -5.61
N SER A 23 0.40 -20.96 -4.70
CA SER A 23 -0.33 -20.04 -3.81
C SER A 23 -0.54 -18.64 -4.42
N VAL A 24 -1.40 -18.53 -5.42
CA VAL A 24 -1.96 -17.23 -5.83
C VAL A 24 -3.34 -17.10 -5.19
N GLU A 25 -3.40 -16.64 -3.94
CA GLU A 25 -4.69 -16.27 -3.37
C GLU A 25 -5.04 -14.83 -3.80
N PRO A 26 -6.21 -14.62 -4.44
CA PRO A 26 -6.67 -13.29 -4.77
C PRO A 26 -6.95 -12.50 -3.49
N VAL A 27 -6.63 -11.20 -3.51
CA VAL A 27 -6.95 -10.29 -2.41
C VAL A 27 -8.47 -10.30 -2.18
N ASN A 28 -8.88 -10.58 -0.95
CA ASN A 28 -10.28 -10.68 -0.57
C ASN A 28 -10.90 -9.28 -0.49
N VAL A 29 -11.78 -8.97 -1.44
CA VAL A 29 -12.50 -7.68 -1.51
C VAL A 29 -13.40 -7.45 -0.28
N ALA A 30 -13.68 -8.49 0.52
CA ALA A 30 -14.47 -8.38 1.74
C ALA A 30 -13.83 -7.53 2.87
N ASP A 31 -12.51 -7.33 2.87
CA ASP A 31 -11.82 -6.57 3.92
C ASP A 31 -12.14 -5.06 3.91
N PHE A 32 -12.73 -4.56 2.82
CA PHE A 32 -13.13 -3.15 2.67
C PHE A 32 -14.57 -2.87 3.13
N GLN A 33 -15.30 -3.88 3.62
CA GLN A 33 -16.70 -3.75 4.07
C GLN A 33 -16.86 -2.98 5.40
N HIS A 34 -15.77 -2.71 6.13
CA HIS A 34 -15.81 -1.97 7.39
C HIS A 34 -16.04 -0.46 7.22
N LEU A 35 -15.86 0.06 6.00
CA LEU A 35 -16.23 1.44 5.68
C LEU A 35 -17.76 1.49 5.62
N ASN A 36 -18.37 2.04 6.67
CA ASN A 36 -19.80 2.26 6.76
C ASN A 36 -20.20 3.45 5.85
N VAL A 37 -19.96 3.30 4.54
CA VAL A 37 -20.25 4.29 3.51
C VAL A 37 -21.77 4.37 3.37
N ASN A 38 -22.33 5.58 3.50
CA ASN A 38 -23.76 5.89 3.38
C ASN A 38 -24.66 5.57 4.59
N ASN A 39 -24.20 5.68 5.83
CA ASN A 39 -25.09 5.54 6.98
C ASN A 39 -26.04 6.77 7.10
N ILE A 40 -27.33 6.56 6.78
CA ILE A 40 -28.34 7.62 6.61
C ILE A 40 -28.77 8.24 7.97
N GLU A 41 -28.45 7.60 9.10
CA GLU A 41 -28.92 8.03 10.41
C GLU A 41 -27.91 8.92 11.16
N ARG A 42 -27.94 10.22 10.86
CA ARG A 42 -27.94 11.36 11.82
C ARG A 42 -27.72 12.68 11.07
N ARG A 43 -28.83 13.19 10.53
CA ARG A 43 -28.95 14.57 10.03
C ARG A 43 -29.21 15.52 11.20
N ILE A 44 -28.16 15.89 11.91
CA ILE A 44 -28.08 17.25 12.45
C ILE A 44 -26.94 17.90 11.67
N LYS A 45 -27.27 18.71 10.66
CA LYS A 45 -26.28 19.54 9.97
C LYS A 45 -25.78 20.55 11.03
N SER A 46 -24.54 20.41 11.49
CA SER A 46 -23.85 21.54 12.10
C SER A 46 -23.14 22.30 10.99
N GLU A 47 -23.35 23.61 10.90
CA GLU A 47 -22.65 24.48 9.94
C GLU A 47 -21.13 24.58 10.21
N HIS A 48 -20.65 23.96 11.29
CA HIS A 48 -19.26 24.02 11.71
C HIS A 48 -18.50 22.69 11.59
N ASP A 49 -19.17 21.62 11.12
CA ASP A 49 -18.52 20.34 10.88
C ASP A 49 -17.46 20.47 9.78
N LEU A 50 -16.36 19.74 9.93
CA LEU A 50 -15.29 19.72 8.94
C LEU A 50 -15.49 18.53 8.00
N TRP A 51 -15.27 18.74 6.71
CA TRP A 51 -15.17 17.65 5.74
C TRP A 51 -13.74 17.50 5.25
N ILE A 52 -13.24 16.25 5.18
CA ILE A 52 -11.92 15.91 4.65
C ILE A 52 -12.06 14.88 3.54
N PHE A 53 -11.42 15.12 2.40
CA PHE A 53 -11.44 14.23 1.25
C PHE A 53 -10.18 13.34 1.24
N GLY A 54 -10.41 12.02 1.31
CA GLY A 54 -9.40 10.99 1.19
C GLY A 54 -9.31 10.46 -0.25
N TYR A 55 -8.14 10.61 -0.87
CA TYR A 55 -7.85 10.12 -2.24
C TYR A 55 -6.67 9.13 -2.31
N GLY A 56 -6.04 8.85 -1.17
CA GLY A 56 -4.93 7.90 -0.98
C GLY A 56 -5.22 6.93 0.16
N SER A 57 -4.29 6.77 1.11
CA SER A 57 -4.44 5.85 2.25
C SER A 57 -5.72 6.01 3.09
N LEU A 58 -6.26 7.23 3.18
CA LEU A 58 -7.55 7.48 3.84
C LEU A 58 -8.73 6.79 3.16
N MET A 59 -8.57 6.22 1.96
CA MET A 59 -9.64 5.46 1.31
C MET A 59 -9.87 4.10 1.97
N TRP A 60 -8.86 3.51 2.64
CA TRP A 60 -9.00 2.22 3.33
C TRP A 60 -8.53 2.24 4.79
N LYS A 61 -7.70 3.21 5.18
CA LYS A 61 -7.12 3.32 6.52
C LYS A 61 -7.34 4.72 7.07
N VAL A 62 -8.37 4.85 7.89
CA VAL A 62 -8.70 6.05 8.66
C VAL A 62 -8.30 5.85 10.11
N ASP A 63 -7.63 6.83 10.68
CA ASP A 63 -7.08 6.81 12.04
C ASP A 63 -7.56 8.00 12.88
N PHE A 64 -8.69 8.61 12.50
CA PHE A 64 -9.32 9.72 13.19
C PHE A 64 -10.85 9.51 13.32
N PRO A 65 -11.50 10.13 14.32
CA PRO A 65 -12.95 10.04 14.47
C PRO A 65 -13.68 10.79 13.35
N TYR A 66 -14.70 10.14 12.79
CA TYR A 66 -15.64 10.75 11.84
C TYR A 66 -17.08 10.31 12.16
N ILE A 67 -18.04 11.13 11.77
CA ILE A 67 -19.48 10.95 12.03
C ILE A 67 -20.30 10.68 10.76
N ASP A 68 -19.71 10.82 9.58
CA ASP A 68 -20.29 10.43 8.29
C ASP A 68 -19.17 10.16 7.27
N CYS A 69 -19.44 9.30 6.27
CA CYS A 69 -18.54 8.97 5.18
C CYS A 69 -19.32 8.79 3.87
N GLN A 70 -18.92 9.52 2.82
CA GLN A 70 -19.60 9.52 1.52
C GLN A 70 -18.62 9.27 0.37
N SER A 71 -19.00 8.40 -0.58
CA SER A 71 -18.27 8.23 -1.84
C SER A 71 -18.55 9.38 -2.80
N GLY A 72 -17.51 9.82 -3.50
CA GLY A 72 -17.64 10.90 -4.47
C GLY A 72 -16.35 11.22 -5.19
N TYR A 73 -16.31 12.43 -5.75
CA TYR A 73 -15.16 12.91 -6.49
C TYR A 73 -14.98 14.42 -6.36
N ILE A 74 -13.78 14.87 -6.68
CA ILE A 74 -13.42 16.28 -6.87
C ILE A 74 -13.00 16.49 -8.33
N CYS A 75 -13.14 17.72 -8.83
CA CYS A 75 -12.82 18.10 -10.21
C CYS A 75 -11.54 18.95 -10.30
N GLY A 76 -10.89 18.96 -11.46
CA GLY A 76 -9.72 19.82 -11.72
C GLY A 76 -8.38 19.22 -11.29
N TYR A 77 -8.34 17.92 -11.01
CA TYR A 77 -7.15 17.23 -10.52
C TYR A 77 -6.97 15.86 -11.16
N LEU A 78 -5.73 15.38 -11.12
CA LEU A 78 -5.36 14.00 -11.41
C LEU A 78 -4.60 13.42 -10.22
N ARG A 79 -4.88 12.16 -9.87
CA ARG A 79 -4.16 11.42 -8.84
C ARG A 79 -2.90 10.81 -9.45
N ARG A 80 -1.72 11.06 -8.85
CA ARG A 80 -0.43 10.57 -9.36
C ARG A 80 0.47 10.07 -8.25
N PHE A 81 1.24 9.01 -8.51
CA PHE A 81 2.28 8.47 -7.62
C PHE A 81 3.56 9.32 -7.63
N TYR A 82 3.40 10.63 -7.48
CA TYR A 82 4.46 11.63 -7.64
C TYR A 82 4.99 12.16 -6.31
N GLN A 83 4.71 11.48 -5.21
CA GLN A 83 5.23 11.84 -3.90
C GLN A 83 6.11 10.70 -3.35
N HIS A 84 7.34 11.02 -2.97
CA HIS A 84 8.19 10.11 -2.23
C HIS A 84 7.68 9.90 -0.79
N SER A 85 7.71 8.66 -0.33
CA SER A 85 7.43 8.28 1.06
C SER A 85 8.69 7.71 1.71
N ILE A 86 9.27 8.49 2.63
CA ILE A 86 10.54 8.16 3.30
C ILE A 86 10.37 7.64 4.73
N ASP A 87 9.14 7.66 5.25
CA ASP A 87 8.77 7.38 6.64
C ASP A 87 7.61 6.37 6.78
N HIS A 88 6.89 6.08 5.70
CA HIS A 88 5.79 5.12 5.71
C HIS A 88 6.02 3.93 4.77
N ARG A 89 6.12 4.19 3.46
CA ARG A 89 6.17 3.14 2.40
C ARG A 89 7.55 2.95 1.80
N GLY A 90 8.54 3.62 2.36
CA GLY A 90 9.95 3.47 2.06
C GLY A 90 10.80 3.97 3.22
N THR A 91 12.05 4.24 2.91
CA THR A 91 13.04 4.81 3.84
C THR A 91 13.71 6.02 3.19
N LYS A 92 14.48 6.80 3.95
CA LYS A 92 15.28 7.91 3.40
C LYS A 92 16.23 7.48 2.27
N MET A 93 16.79 6.26 2.35
CA MET A 93 17.74 5.74 1.35
C MET A 93 17.03 5.10 0.16
N LYS A 94 15.86 4.49 0.39
CA LYS A 94 15.03 3.84 -0.62
C LYS A 94 13.58 4.34 -0.45
N PRO A 95 13.25 5.53 -0.96
CA PRO A 95 11.92 6.10 -0.81
C PRO A 95 10.89 5.25 -1.53
N GLY A 96 9.69 5.14 -0.97
CA GLY A 96 8.53 4.64 -1.68
C GLY A 96 7.87 5.73 -2.52
N ARG A 97 6.83 5.38 -3.27
CA ARG A 97 5.91 6.23 -4.01
C ARG A 97 4.52 6.17 -3.40
N VAL A 98 3.97 7.33 -3.06
CA VAL A 98 2.57 7.50 -2.62
C VAL A 98 1.89 8.55 -3.49
N VAL A 99 0.57 8.64 -3.38
CA VAL A 99 -0.21 9.52 -4.25
C VAL A 99 -0.24 10.96 -3.74
N THR A 100 -0.22 11.89 -4.69
CA THR A 100 -0.58 13.30 -4.53
C THR A 100 -1.55 13.69 -5.65
N LEU A 101 -2.06 14.92 -5.60
CA LEU A 101 -2.91 15.50 -6.63
C LEU A 101 -2.14 16.52 -7.45
N ILE A 102 -2.25 16.44 -8.76
CA ILE A 102 -1.74 17.46 -9.69
C ILE A 102 -2.91 18.22 -10.30
N LYS A 103 -2.71 19.51 -10.59
CA LYS A 103 -3.70 20.32 -11.30
C LYS A 103 -3.92 19.74 -12.71
N ALA A 104 -5.18 19.71 -13.13
CA ALA A 104 -5.58 19.13 -14.41
C ALA A 104 -6.74 19.93 -15.01
N GLN A 105 -7.38 19.40 -16.07
CA GLN A 105 -8.50 20.08 -16.67
C GLN A 105 -9.69 20.11 -15.71
N PRO A 106 -10.54 21.15 -15.74
CA PRO A 106 -11.72 21.24 -14.88
C PRO A 106 -12.68 20.04 -14.99
N THR A 107 -12.63 19.31 -16.11
CA THR A 107 -13.42 18.09 -16.35
C THR A 107 -12.81 16.83 -15.76
N ASP A 108 -11.51 16.83 -15.44
CA ASP A 108 -10.82 15.67 -14.86
C ASP A 108 -11.27 15.47 -13.41
N ARG A 109 -11.46 14.21 -13.03
CA ARG A 109 -12.05 13.83 -11.74
C ARG A 109 -11.12 12.92 -10.97
N VAL A 110 -11.05 13.13 -9.66
CA VAL A 110 -10.43 12.18 -8.72
C VAL A 110 -11.50 11.65 -7.80
N TYR A 111 -11.66 10.33 -7.80
CA TYR A 111 -12.65 9.62 -6.99
C TYR A 111 -12.05 9.20 -5.65
N GLY A 112 -12.81 9.37 -4.57
CA GLY A 112 -12.38 9.17 -3.20
C GLY A 112 -13.52 9.28 -2.19
N LEU A 113 -13.17 9.37 -0.90
CA LEU A 113 -14.12 9.38 0.20
C LEU A 113 -14.13 10.74 0.91
N ALA A 114 -15.31 11.27 1.21
CA ALA A 114 -15.52 12.44 2.04
C ALA A 114 -15.89 12.03 3.47
N TYR A 115 -15.10 12.46 4.45
CA TYR A 115 -15.30 12.19 5.87
C TYR A 115 -15.82 13.43 6.58
N ARG A 116 -16.97 13.34 7.26
CA ARG A 116 -17.50 14.40 8.12
C ARG A 116 -16.96 14.23 9.52
N ILE A 117 -16.35 15.27 10.07
CA ILE A 117 -15.77 15.31 11.41
C ILE A 117 -16.61 16.26 12.25
N ALA A 118 -17.01 15.81 13.44
CA ALA A 118 -17.78 16.63 14.36
C ALA A 118 -16.98 17.86 14.77
N VAL A 119 -17.65 19.01 14.95
CA VAL A 119 -17.02 20.27 15.41
C VAL A 119 -16.06 20.07 16.60
N LYS A 120 -16.46 19.24 17.57
CA LYS A 120 -15.68 18.97 18.79
C LYS A 120 -14.35 18.27 18.52
N ASP A 121 -14.25 17.50 17.43
CA ASP A 121 -13.08 16.69 17.08
C ASP A 121 -12.20 17.41 16.04
N LYS A 122 -12.74 18.43 15.36
CA LYS A 122 -12.12 19.18 14.25
C LYS A 122 -10.66 19.54 14.51
N GLU A 123 -10.36 20.21 15.62
CA GLU A 123 -9.01 20.69 15.92
C GLU A 123 -8.02 19.54 16.09
N SER A 124 -8.43 18.49 16.81
CA SER A 124 -7.58 17.30 17.03
C SER A 124 -7.28 16.55 15.73
N VAL A 125 -8.26 16.41 14.84
CA VAL A 125 -8.07 15.73 13.54
C VAL A 125 -7.19 16.56 12.62
N LEU A 126 -7.37 17.88 12.59
CA LEU A 126 -6.54 18.80 11.83
C LEU A 126 -5.08 18.76 12.28
N GLN A 127 -4.83 18.78 13.59
CA GLN A 127 -3.47 18.66 14.14
C GLN A 127 -2.83 17.30 13.82
N HIS A 128 -3.59 16.21 13.94
CA HIS A 128 -3.14 14.87 13.60
C HIS A 128 -2.74 14.76 12.12
N LEU A 129 -3.59 15.27 11.23
CA LEU A 129 -3.32 15.23 9.78
C LEU A 129 -2.19 16.17 9.38
N ASP A 130 -2.05 17.34 10.02
CA ASP A 130 -0.89 18.21 9.76
C ASP A 130 0.43 17.54 10.15
N TYR A 131 0.44 16.80 11.25
CA TYR A 131 1.62 16.05 11.65
C TYR A 131 1.92 14.89 10.68
N ARG A 132 0.88 14.20 10.21
CA ARG A 132 0.99 13.10 9.25
C ARG A 132 1.49 13.59 7.88
N GLU A 133 1.00 14.73 7.43
CA GLU A 133 1.25 15.27 6.08
C GLU A 133 2.35 16.36 6.08
N LYS A 134 3.19 16.41 7.13
CA LYS A 134 4.25 17.43 7.34
C LYS A 134 5.28 17.53 6.21
N ASN A 135 5.39 16.53 5.34
CA ASN A 135 6.38 16.46 4.26
C ASN A 135 5.88 17.17 2.98
N GLY A 136 5.49 18.44 3.09
CA GLY A 136 5.23 19.30 1.93
C GLY A 136 3.78 19.40 1.45
N TYR A 137 2.82 18.85 2.20
CA TYR A 137 1.41 19.01 1.89
C TYR A 137 0.87 20.36 2.38
N GLN A 138 -0.06 20.90 1.61
CA GLN A 138 -0.83 22.09 1.95
C GLN A 138 -2.32 21.78 1.94
N ARG A 139 -3.07 22.49 2.77
CA ARG A 139 -4.53 22.43 2.80
C ARG A 139 -5.13 23.27 1.68
N CYS A 140 -6.11 22.72 0.97
CA CYS A 140 -6.89 23.44 -0.03
C CYS A 140 -8.37 23.07 0.11
N GLU A 141 -9.27 24.03 -0.12
CA GLU A 141 -10.70 23.75 -0.21
C GLU A 141 -11.11 23.54 -1.67
N VAL A 142 -11.90 22.51 -1.91
CA VAL A 142 -12.44 22.17 -3.23
C VAL A 142 -13.90 21.76 -3.13
N THR A 143 -14.59 21.74 -4.26
CA THR A 143 -15.98 21.26 -4.33
C THR A 143 -16.02 19.74 -4.43
N PHE A 144 -16.76 19.11 -3.51
CA PHE A 144 -17.07 17.69 -3.54
C PHE A 144 -18.38 17.42 -4.29
N HIS A 145 -18.36 16.36 -5.10
CA HIS A 145 -19.52 15.84 -5.81
C HIS A 145 -19.77 14.39 -5.37
N LYS A 146 -21.03 14.06 -5.05
CA LYS A 146 -21.40 12.70 -4.64
C LYS A 146 -21.31 11.70 -5.80
N PHE A 147 -20.92 10.46 -5.50
CA PHE A 147 -20.95 9.34 -6.42
C PHE A 147 -21.76 8.16 -5.85
N PRO A 148 -22.63 7.49 -6.63
CA PRO A 148 -23.05 7.86 -7.99
C PRO A 148 -23.67 9.26 -8.07
N ASP A 149 -23.60 9.90 -9.25
CA ASP A 149 -24.11 11.26 -9.46
C ASP A 149 -25.60 11.34 -9.05
N ASP A 150 -25.86 12.02 -7.94
CA ASP A 150 -27.19 12.33 -7.46
C ASP A 150 -27.37 13.84 -7.46
N ARG A 151 -28.02 14.36 -8.49
CA ARG A 151 -28.25 15.80 -8.66
C ARG A 151 -29.19 16.40 -7.60
N THR A 152 -29.82 15.57 -6.77
CA THR A 152 -30.62 16.03 -5.63
C THR A 152 -29.76 16.35 -4.41
N VAL A 153 -28.50 15.88 -4.38
CA VAL A 153 -27.55 16.18 -3.32
C VAL A 153 -26.72 17.39 -3.71
N GLU A 154 -26.81 18.45 -2.91
CA GLU A 154 -25.98 19.63 -3.07
C GLU A 154 -24.49 19.29 -2.91
N THR A 155 -23.67 19.86 -3.79
CA THR A 155 -22.21 19.85 -3.64
C THR A 155 -21.81 20.73 -2.47
N PHE A 156 -20.69 20.43 -1.83
CA PHE A 156 -20.21 21.20 -0.69
C PHE A 156 -18.69 21.33 -0.70
N ASN A 157 -18.16 22.30 0.04
CA ASN A 157 -16.72 22.50 0.17
C ASN A 157 -16.12 21.42 1.08
N ILE A 158 -14.97 20.90 0.68
CA ILE A 158 -14.23 19.88 1.40
C ILE A 158 -12.74 20.22 1.43
N LEU A 159 -12.08 19.88 2.54
CA LEU A 159 -10.65 20.07 2.70
C LEU A 159 -9.89 18.90 2.06
N ILE A 160 -8.86 19.23 1.29
CA ILE A 160 -7.86 18.29 0.79
C ILE A 160 -6.47 18.69 1.29
N TYR A 161 -5.62 17.68 1.47
CA TYR A 161 -4.18 17.86 1.62
C TYR A 161 -3.52 17.57 0.26
N ILE A 162 -2.75 18.48 -0.31
CA ILE A 162 -2.03 18.28 -1.58
C ILE A 162 -0.55 18.59 -1.40
N ALA A 163 0.33 17.68 -1.85
CA ALA A 163 1.75 17.96 -1.94
C ALA A 163 2.04 18.80 -3.19
N THR A 164 2.74 19.92 -3.02
CA THR A 164 3.03 20.83 -4.13
C THR A 164 4.30 20.41 -4.89
N PRO A 165 4.43 20.71 -6.20
CA PRO A 165 5.63 20.33 -6.97
C PRO A 165 6.97 20.83 -6.43
N GLY A 166 6.96 21.88 -5.60
CA GLY A 166 8.16 22.43 -4.98
C GLY A 166 8.60 21.76 -3.68
N ASN A 167 7.95 20.69 -3.25
CA ASN A 167 8.29 20.03 -1.98
C ASN A 167 9.48 19.06 -2.12
N GLU A 168 10.25 18.86 -1.05
CA GLU A 168 11.47 18.02 -1.06
C GLU A 168 11.20 16.53 -1.38
N SER A 169 9.97 16.08 -1.18
CA SER A 169 9.51 14.73 -1.50
C SER A 169 8.74 14.66 -2.82
N TRP A 170 8.76 15.72 -3.64
CA TRP A 170 8.23 15.66 -4.99
C TRP A 170 9.06 14.71 -5.84
N ALA A 171 8.36 13.86 -6.59
CA ALA A 171 8.94 12.80 -7.40
C ALA A 171 8.34 12.79 -8.81
N GLY A 172 7.72 13.90 -9.24
CA GLY A 172 6.86 13.96 -10.41
C GLY A 172 7.29 14.92 -11.50
N ASP A 173 8.44 14.67 -12.15
CA ASP A 173 8.89 15.28 -13.41
C ASP A 173 9.90 14.37 -14.12
N GLY A 174 10.09 14.52 -15.44
CA GLY A 174 11.13 13.81 -16.20
C GLY A 174 10.99 12.27 -16.26
N GLU A 175 12.11 11.57 -16.39
CA GLU A 175 12.16 10.10 -16.53
C GLU A 175 11.67 9.35 -15.27
N GLU A 176 11.92 9.94 -14.09
CA GLU A 176 11.52 9.39 -12.79
C GLU A 176 10.01 9.36 -12.58
N ALA A 177 9.24 10.10 -13.39
CA ALA A 177 7.78 10.11 -13.38
C ALA A 177 7.15 9.08 -14.36
N SER A 178 7.97 8.30 -15.06
CA SER A 178 7.49 7.25 -15.97
C SER A 178 6.84 6.09 -15.21
N ILE A 179 5.85 5.44 -15.84
CA ILE A 179 5.15 4.28 -15.26
C ILE A 179 6.12 3.17 -14.85
N VAL A 180 7.13 2.90 -15.69
CA VAL A 180 8.14 1.87 -15.43
C VAL A 180 8.93 2.19 -14.15
N LYS A 181 9.46 3.41 -14.02
CA LYS A 181 10.22 3.81 -12.83
C LYS A 181 9.38 3.82 -11.56
N ILE A 182 8.14 4.29 -11.66
CA ILE A 182 7.21 4.26 -10.54
C ILE A 182 6.92 2.82 -10.11
N ALA A 183 6.62 1.93 -11.05
CA ALA A 183 6.34 0.53 -10.76
C ALA A 183 7.57 -0.19 -10.18
N GLU A 184 8.77 0.02 -10.73
CA GLU A 184 10.03 -0.53 -10.19
C GLU A 184 10.26 -0.09 -8.73
N GLN A 185 10.02 1.19 -8.43
CA GLN A 185 10.18 1.72 -7.08
C GLN A 185 9.10 1.20 -6.12
N ILE A 186 7.83 1.16 -6.54
CA ILE A 186 6.74 0.55 -5.76
C ILE A 186 7.04 -0.92 -5.49
N PHE A 187 7.56 -1.66 -6.48
CA PHE A 187 7.83 -3.08 -6.39
C PHE A 187 8.89 -3.42 -5.32
N THR A 188 9.89 -2.55 -5.16
CA THR A 188 11.07 -2.79 -4.33
C THR A 188 11.09 -2.07 -2.98
N SER A 189 10.19 -1.09 -2.78
CA SER A 189 10.21 -0.22 -1.58
C SER A 189 9.42 -0.80 -0.41
N VAL A 190 9.98 -0.66 0.80
CA VAL A 190 9.39 -1.08 2.06
C VAL A 190 9.72 -0.03 3.12
N GLY A 191 8.73 0.34 3.92
CA GLY A 191 8.91 1.25 5.03
C GLY A 191 8.22 0.77 6.31
N PRO A 192 8.25 1.57 7.38
CA PRO A 192 7.68 1.22 8.69
C PRO A 192 6.19 0.87 8.67
N SER A 193 5.44 1.34 7.66
CA SER A 193 4.00 1.09 7.51
C SER A 193 3.68 -0.08 6.57
N GLY A 194 4.69 -0.87 6.17
CA GLY A 194 4.54 -2.01 5.26
C GLY A 194 5.17 -1.79 3.89
N THR A 195 4.95 -2.73 2.97
CA THR A 195 5.48 -2.64 1.62
C THR A 195 4.77 -1.54 0.83
N ASN A 196 5.44 -0.98 -0.17
CA ASN A 196 4.82 0.01 -1.03
C ASN A 196 3.79 -0.63 -1.99
N ARG A 197 3.98 -1.89 -2.38
CA ARG A 197 3.00 -2.67 -3.15
C ARG A 197 1.68 -2.81 -2.41
N GLU A 198 1.72 -3.08 -1.10
CA GLU A 198 0.51 -3.14 -0.27
C GLU A 198 -0.27 -1.82 -0.31
N TYR A 199 0.42 -0.67 -0.24
CA TYR A 199 -0.21 0.64 -0.43
C TYR A 199 -0.90 0.76 -1.79
N PHE A 200 -0.19 0.38 -2.85
CA PHE A 200 -0.70 0.48 -4.22
C PHE A 200 -1.94 -0.40 -4.41
N PHE A 201 -1.87 -1.68 -4.04
CA PHE A 201 -2.97 -2.61 -4.23
C PHE A 201 -4.18 -2.28 -3.35
N ASN A 202 -3.96 -1.82 -2.11
CA ASN A 202 -5.07 -1.35 -1.28
C ASN A 202 -5.79 -0.17 -1.94
N LEU A 203 -5.05 0.80 -2.50
CA LEU A 203 -5.65 1.91 -3.22
C LEU A 203 -6.41 1.43 -4.47
N LEU A 204 -5.78 0.62 -5.31
CA LEU A 204 -6.37 0.10 -6.55
C LEU A 204 -7.67 -0.67 -6.24
N HIS A 205 -7.63 -1.62 -5.33
CA HIS A 205 -8.79 -2.43 -4.97
C HIS A 205 -9.90 -1.59 -4.35
N THR A 206 -9.57 -0.60 -3.52
CA THR A 206 -10.57 0.32 -2.96
C THR A 206 -11.24 1.14 -4.06
N VAL A 207 -10.48 1.64 -5.04
CA VAL A 207 -11.04 2.39 -6.17
C VAL A 207 -11.97 1.51 -7.01
N LEU A 208 -11.54 0.30 -7.36
CA LEU A 208 -12.33 -0.64 -8.14
C LEU A 208 -13.62 -1.07 -7.43
N ALA A 209 -13.56 -1.27 -6.11
CA ALA A 209 -14.71 -1.69 -5.31
C ALA A 209 -15.73 -0.56 -5.12
N LEU A 210 -15.28 0.66 -4.84
CA LEU A 210 -16.16 1.78 -4.50
C LEU A 210 -16.69 2.55 -5.73
N PHE A 211 -15.97 2.49 -6.86
CA PHE A 211 -16.29 3.27 -8.07
C PHE A 211 -16.38 2.37 -9.31
N PRO A 212 -17.32 1.40 -9.34
CA PRO A 212 -17.46 0.49 -10.47
C PRO A 212 -17.74 1.25 -11.76
N GLY A 213 -17.03 0.89 -12.84
CA GLY A 213 -17.13 1.52 -14.15
C GLY A 213 -16.28 2.78 -14.33
N ILE A 214 -15.68 3.30 -13.26
CA ILE A 214 -14.71 4.40 -13.34
C ILE A 214 -13.32 3.84 -13.60
N LYS A 215 -12.58 4.48 -14.51
CA LYS A 215 -11.19 4.15 -14.83
C LYS A 215 -10.26 5.25 -14.32
N ASP A 216 -9.18 4.83 -13.65
CA ASP A 216 -8.04 5.67 -13.34
C ASP A 216 -6.84 5.12 -14.11
N ASP A 217 -6.57 5.69 -15.28
CA ASP A 217 -5.59 5.16 -16.23
C ASP A 217 -4.19 5.04 -15.60
N HIS A 218 -3.81 5.98 -14.74
CA HIS A 218 -2.50 5.94 -14.08
C HIS A 218 -2.39 4.76 -13.10
N LEU A 219 -3.46 4.46 -12.36
CA LEU A 219 -3.48 3.26 -11.51
C LEU A 219 -3.40 1.99 -12.36
N LEU A 220 -4.16 1.91 -13.45
CA LEU A 220 -4.20 0.72 -14.30
C LEU A 220 -2.88 0.49 -15.04
N GLU A 221 -2.21 1.55 -15.50
CA GLU A 221 -0.89 1.47 -16.14
C GLU A 221 0.18 0.98 -15.17
N ILE A 222 0.20 1.48 -13.93
CA ILE A 222 1.12 0.99 -12.89
C ILE A 222 0.79 -0.46 -12.52
N ASP A 223 -0.48 -0.83 -12.42
CA ASP A 223 -0.88 -2.22 -12.12
C ASP A 223 -0.33 -3.17 -13.18
N ASN A 224 -0.55 -2.88 -14.46
CA ASN A 224 -0.02 -3.69 -15.57
C ASN A 224 1.50 -3.90 -15.48
N GLU A 225 2.24 -2.84 -15.18
CA GLU A 225 3.70 -2.93 -15.06
C GLU A 225 4.14 -3.67 -13.78
N LEU A 226 3.42 -3.52 -12.67
CA LEU A 226 3.64 -4.31 -11.46
C LEU A 226 3.35 -5.79 -11.72
N GLN A 227 2.26 -6.15 -12.40
CA GLN A 227 1.97 -7.53 -12.79
C GLN A 227 3.10 -8.10 -13.65
N ARG A 228 3.64 -7.31 -14.59
CA ARG A 228 4.81 -7.71 -15.39
C ARG A 228 6.01 -8.01 -14.49
N LEU A 229 6.37 -7.12 -13.57
CA LEU A 229 7.49 -7.30 -12.63
C LEU A 229 7.28 -8.52 -11.73
N ILE A 230 6.06 -8.75 -11.24
CA ILE A 230 5.69 -9.93 -10.45
C ILE A 230 5.97 -11.19 -11.26
N LEU A 231 5.43 -11.28 -12.47
CA LEU A 231 5.59 -12.44 -13.33
C LEU A 231 7.06 -12.70 -13.72
N THR A 232 7.84 -11.65 -13.97
CA THR A 232 9.22 -11.79 -14.47
C THR A 232 10.28 -11.90 -13.38
N CYS A 233 10.04 -11.33 -12.19
CA CYS A 233 11.07 -11.13 -11.18
C CYS A 233 10.77 -11.81 -9.84
N GLU A 234 9.51 -11.83 -9.40
CA GLU A 234 9.14 -12.23 -8.03
C GLU A 234 9.54 -13.67 -7.71
N THR A 235 9.33 -14.60 -8.64
CA THR A 235 9.72 -16.02 -8.49
C THR A 235 11.19 -16.18 -8.13
N LYS A 236 12.08 -15.50 -8.85
CA LYS A 236 13.53 -15.58 -8.64
C LYS A 236 13.95 -14.89 -7.34
N LEU A 237 13.31 -13.79 -6.99
CA LEU A 237 13.57 -13.07 -5.75
C LEU A 237 13.15 -13.88 -4.53
N LEU A 238 11.99 -14.52 -4.58
CA LEU A 238 11.50 -15.37 -3.50
C LEU A 238 12.29 -16.67 -3.39
N GLU A 239 12.74 -17.24 -4.51
CA GLU A 239 13.73 -18.33 -4.51
C GLU A 239 15.00 -17.93 -3.76
N ASN A 240 15.57 -16.76 -4.09
CA ASN A 240 16.78 -16.26 -3.42
C ASN A 240 16.55 -15.99 -1.93
N ALA A 241 15.43 -15.36 -1.58
CA ALA A 241 15.06 -15.06 -0.20
C ALA A 241 14.89 -16.35 0.62
N LEU A 242 14.18 -17.34 0.08
CA LEU A 242 13.98 -18.63 0.72
C LEU A 242 15.31 -19.37 0.91
N LYS A 243 16.19 -19.38 -0.10
CA LYS A 243 17.53 -19.96 0.02
C LYS A 243 18.34 -19.29 1.14
N LYS A 244 18.26 -17.97 1.29
CA LYS A 244 18.93 -17.25 2.40
C LYS A 244 18.40 -17.67 3.76
N GLU A 245 17.08 -17.78 3.93
CA GLU A 245 16.47 -18.27 5.17
C GLU A 245 16.92 -19.71 5.50
N MET A 246 16.96 -20.59 4.50
CA MET A 246 17.46 -21.95 4.68
C MET A 246 18.94 -21.98 5.08
N ILE A 247 19.78 -21.11 4.50
CA ILE A 247 21.19 -20.97 4.89
C ILE A 247 21.33 -20.48 6.34
N LEU A 248 20.49 -19.54 6.78
CA LEU A 248 20.50 -19.06 8.17
C LEU A 248 20.14 -20.19 9.14
N VAL A 249 19.10 -20.97 8.84
CA VAL A 249 18.72 -22.16 9.63
C VAL A 249 19.91 -23.14 9.76
N LEU A 250 20.63 -23.40 8.66
CA LEU A 250 21.77 -24.30 8.67
C LEU A 250 22.94 -23.75 9.51
N ARG A 251 23.28 -22.46 9.37
CA ARG A 251 24.36 -21.83 10.15
C ARG A 251 24.08 -21.82 11.65
N GLU A 252 22.83 -21.60 12.05
CA GLU A 252 22.45 -21.68 13.46
C GLU A 252 22.65 -23.07 14.04
N LEU A 253 22.46 -24.11 13.24
CA LEU A 253 22.65 -25.51 13.65
C LEU A 253 24.13 -25.92 13.65
N GLU A 254 24.96 -25.35 12.78
CA GLU A 254 26.42 -25.58 12.80
C GLU A 254 27.11 -25.04 14.07
N ASN A 255 26.54 -24.01 14.68
CA ASN A 255 27.02 -23.47 15.96
C ASN A 255 26.54 -24.29 17.18
N ASP A 256 25.67 -25.28 16.97
CA ASP A 256 25.17 -26.17 18.01
C ASP A 256 25.99 -27.48 18.00
N VAL A 257 26.66 -27.80 19.11
CA VAL A 257 27.58 -28.96 19.23
C VAL A 257 26.84 -30.30 19.04
N ALA A 258 25.51 -30.30 19.14
CA ALA A 258 24.64 -31.43 18.87
C ALA A 258 23.75 -31.13 17.65
N LEU A 259 24.35 -31.25 16.46
CA LEU A 259 23.64 -31.20 15.17
C LEU A 259 22.76 -32.46 15.07
N ASP A 260 21.51 -32.34 15.52
CA ASP A 260 20.50 -33.39 15.49
C ASP A 260 19.56 -33.17 14.30
N ASP A 261 19.36 -34.21 13.50
CA ASP A 261 18.47 -34.24 12.33
C ASP A 261 17.04 -33.80 12.70
N ASP A 262 16.60 -34.03 13.94
CA ASP A 262 15.26 -33.65 14.39
C ASP A 262 15.13 -32.13 14.63
N LYS A 263 16.19 -31.45 15.11
CA LYS A 263 16.20 -29.98 15.21
C LYS A 263 16.15 -29.30 13.84
N LEU A 264 16.84 -29.87 12.84
CA LEU A 264 16.79 -29.37 11.47
C LEU A 264 15.37 -29.49 10.88
N LYS A 265 14.72 -30.64 11.05
CA LYS A 265 13.33 -30.85 10.63
C LYS A 265 12.38 -29.86 11.29
N GLU A 266 12.54 -29.60 12.59
CA GLU A 266 11.71 -28.65 13.33
C GLU A 266 11.84 -27.23 12.76
N LYS A 267 13.06 -26.73 12.56
CA LYS A 267 13.29 -25.39 11.98
C LYS A 267 12.76 -25.27 10.55
N LEU A 268 12.96 -26.29 9.72
CA LEU A 268 12.40 -26.31 8.36
C LEU A 268 10.87 -26.36 8.38
N TYR A 269 10.27 -27.10 9.31
CA TYR A 269 8.82 -27.12 9.51
C TYR A 269 8.28 -25.74 9.89
N HIS A 270 8.99 -24.99 10.75
CA HIS A 270 8.63 -23.60 11.07
C HIS A 270 8.68 -22.69 9.84
N LEU A 271 9.69 -22.83 8.99
CA LEU A 271 9.80 -22.08 7.73
C LEU A 271 8.66 -22.45 6.76
N ILE A 272 8.33 -23.74 6.62
CA ILE A 272 7.18 -24.20 5.83
C ILE A 272 5.88 -23.60 6.37
N LYS A 273 5.67 -23.65 7.68
CA LYS A 273 4.50 -23.08 8.33
C LYS A 273 4.42 -21.57 8.14
N PHE A 274 5.55 -20.89 8.15
CA PHE A 274 5.66 -19.46 7.84
C PHE A 274 5.24 -19.16 6.40
N CYS A 275 5.81 -19.88 5.42
CA CYS A 275 5.47 -19.77 4.00
C CYS A 275 4.05 -20.24 3.64
N SER A 276 3.27 -20.69 4.63
CA SER A 276 1.85 -21.07 4.47
C SER A 276 0.89 -20.02 5.03
N LYS A 277 1.38 -18.91 5.62
CA LYS A 277 0.56 -17.82 6.16
C LYS A 277 0.31 -16.75 5.10
N VAL A 278 -0.86 -16.12 5.06
CA VAL A 278 -1.10 -14.93 4.23
C VAL A 278 -0.05 -13.85 4.52
N GLY A 279 0.48 -13.21 3.48
CA GLY A 279 1.49 -12.13 3.59
C GLY A 279 2.96 -12.59 3.68
N TRP A 280 3.23 -13.90 3.67
CA TRP A 280 4.58 -14.43 3.82
C TRP A 280 5.54 -14.00 2.69
N ARG A 281 5.01 -13.80 1.47
CA ARG A 281 5.80 -13.41 0.29
C ARG A 281 6.34 -12.00 0.48
N GLU A 282 5.49 -11.08 0.94
CA GLU A 282 5.84 -9.70 1.22
C GLU A 282 6.93 -9.60 2.28
N GLU A 283 6.86 -10.43 3.32
CA GLU A 283 7.89 -10.49 4.36
C GLU A 283 9.24 -10.96 3.83
N LEU A 284 9.28 -12.01 3.02
CA LEU A 284 10.54 -12.49 2.42
C LEU A 284 11.11 -11.51 1.39
N LEU A 285 10.26 -10.92 0.55
CA LEU A 285 10.68 -9.89 -0.39
C LEU A 285 11.23 -8.66 0.33
N ALA A 286 10.59 -8.23 1.43
CA ALA A 286 11.09 -7.13 2.24
C ALA A 286 12.49 -7.43 2.79
N LYS A 287 12.72 -8.64 3.31
CA LYS A 287 14.07 -9.07 3.71
C LYS A 287 15.03 -9.07 2.53
N GLU A 288 14.65 -9.59 1.35
CA GLU A 288 15.54 -9.60 0.18
C GLU A 288 15.96 -8.20 -0.25
N PHE A 289 15.04 -7.24 -0.24
CA PHE A 289 15.33 -5.86 -0.65
C PHE A 289 16.11 -5.03 0.39
N TYR A 290 16.06 -5.40 1.68
CA TYR A 290 16.60 -4.60 2.79
C TYR A 290 17.66 -5.30 3.66
N SER A 291 17.90 -6.61 3.50
CA SER A 291 18.91 -7.40 4.25
C SER A 291 20.38 -7.01 3.98
N GLY A 292 20.63 -5.99 3.16
CA GLY A 292 21.97 -5.45 2.90
C GLY A 292 22.40 -4.29 3.81
N ASN A 293 21.52 -3.79 4.68
CA ASN A 293 21.77 -2.55 5.45
C ASN A 293 22.15 -2.76 6.92
N GLU A 294 22.33 -4.01 7.36
CA GLU A 294 22.99 -4.31 8.64
C GLU A 294 24.45 -4.72 8.36
N LYS A 295 25.30 -3.73 8.13
CA LYS A 295 26.76 -3.87 8.21
C LYS A 295 27.37 -2.62 8.84
#